data_AF-A0A839NTS0-F1
#
_entry.id   AF-A0A839NTS0-F1
#
_cell.length_a   1.000
_cell.length_b   1.000
_cell.length_c   1.000
_cell.angle_alpha   90.00
_cell.angle_beta   90.00
_cell.angle_gamma   90.00
#
_symmetry.space_group_name_H-M   'P 1'
#
loop_
_entity.id
_entity.type
_entity.pdbx_description
1 polymer ?
#
loop_
_entity_poly.entity_id
_entity_poly.type
_entity_poly.pdbx_seq_one_letter_code
_entity_poly.pdbx_strand_id
1 'polypeptide(L)'
;MMRLLFVWVMFHIITLPVAVYGQTKSYNQFWNDFQFVTPIKGKWSNEINIGQVWTSLSGDDDPFHSNAQLYARVWLHYSLSKFKLSVFTGYNHNPEIKLMGQDGLPEIRSAVQGIYYFKKTPFTLSGRLRIEDHLDRRIEQGFDESFRVRSQVKLTKTLNATEIAKGSVYLVASEEVFTQTAADVFEYPRFGSNRLTIGCGYAFTNDFLVEMDYSNDYYPNKNHQLSYHTVQVNFSCYNWLKNLKNTLLR
;
A
#
# COMPACT_ATOMS: atom_id res chain seq x y z
N MET A 1 1.42 -1.49 -46.61
CA MET A 1 1.21 -0.06 -46.28
C MET A 1 0.08 0.17 -45.29
N MET A 2 -1.11 -0.41 -45.49
CA MET A 2 -2.31 -0.17 -44.65
C MET A 2 -2.16 -0.57 -43.17
N ARG A 3 -1.38 -1.61 -42.84
CA ARG A 3 -1.14 -2.06 -41.45
C ARG A 3 -0.25 -1.11 -40.64
N LEU A 4 0.71 -0.44 -41.27
CA LEU A 4 1.58 0.53 -40.61
C LEU A 4 0.84 1.84 -40.33
N LEU A 5 -0.04 2.26 -41.24
CA LEU A 5 -0.91 3.42 -41.05
C LEU A 5 -1.86 3.23 -39.86
N PHE A 6 -2.43 2.02 -39.71
CA PHE A 6 -3.33 1.72 -38.60
C PHE A 6 -2.62 1.74 -37.23
N VAL A 7 -1.39 1.21 -37.16
CA VAL A 7 -0.57 1.27 -35.95
C VAL A 7 -0.16 2.72 -35.62
N TRP A 8 0.16 3.51 -36.65
CA TRP A 8 0.51 4.93 -36.47
C TRP A 8 -0.68 5.78 -36.01
N VAL A 9 -1.87 5.51 -36.55
CA VAL A 9 -3.13 6.17 -36.15
C VAL A 9 -3.52 5.76 -34.73
N MET A 10 -3.39 4.48 -34.36
CA MET A 10 -3.61 4.03 -32.98
C MET A 10 -2.60 4.67 -32.02
N PHE A 11 -1.32 4.75 -32.40
CA PHE A 11 -0.30 5.44 -31.61
C PHE A 11 -0.64 6.93 -31.43
N HIS A 12 -1.10 7.61 -32.49
CA HIS A 12 -1.52 9.01 -32.42
C HIS A 12 -2.78 9.24 -31.58
N ILE A 13 -3.76 8.33 -31.64
CA ILE A 13 -4.97 8.40 -30.81
C ILE A 13 -4.63 8.17 -29.33
N ILE A 14 -3.65 7.32 -29.03
CA ILE A 14 -3.16 7.09 -27.65
C ILE A 14 -2.31 8.27 -27.15
N THR A 15 -1.61 9.00 -28.04
CA THR A 15 -0.77 10.15 -27.67
C THR A 15 -1.47 11.50 -27.75
N LEU A 16 -2.74 11.58 -28.15
CA LEU A 16 -3.50 12.82 -28.06
C LEU A 16 -3.74 13.15 -26.58
N PRO A 17 -3.13 14.21 -26.02
CA PRO A 17 -3.51 14.66 -24.71
C PRO A 17 -4.91 15.26 -24.85
N VAL A 18 -5.93 14.50 -24.50
CA VAL A 18 -7.20 15.11 -24.10
C VAL A 18 -6.89 15.81 -22.78
N ALA A 19 -6.41 17.03 -22.87
CA ALA A 19 -6.30 17.93 -21.74
C ALA A 19 -7.73 18.30 -21.33
N VAL A 20 -8.37 17.39 -20.62
CA VAL A 20 -9.49 17.75 -19.74
C VAL A 20 -8.84 18.57 -18.64
N TYR A 21 -8.88 19.90 -18.77
CA TYR A 21 -8.49 20.82 -17.71
C TYR A 21 -9.54 20.76 -16.59
N GLY A 22 -9.62 19.62 -15.91
CA GLY A 22 -10.09 19.59 -14.53
C GLY A 22 -9.04 20.26 -13.67
N GLN A 23 -9.43 21.03 -12.66
CA GLN A 23 -8.45 21.52 -11.68
C GLN A 23 -7.75 20.29 -11.07
N THR A 24 -6.43 20.24 -11.20
CA THR A 24 -5.58 19.21 -10.61
C THR A 24 -5.09 19.69 -9.26
N LYS A 25 -5.10 18.81 -8.28
CA LYS A 25 -4.50 19.05 -6.96
C LYS A 25 -3.53 17.93 -6.66
N SER A 26 -2.30 18.29 -6.32
CA SER A 26 -1.24 17.38 -5.95
C SER A 26 -0.82 17.63 -4.51
N TYR A 27 -0.43 16.56 -3.82
CA TYR A 27 0.15 16.62 -2.48
C TYR A 27 1.39 15.75 -2.43
N ASN A 28 2.35 16.14 -1.60
CA ASN A 28 3.51 15.31 -1.27
C ASN A 28 3.26 14.62 0.07
N GLN A 29 3.68 13.37 0.20
CA GLN A 29 3.52 12.60 1.42
C GLN A 29 4.80 11.87 1.80
N PHE A 30 4.97 11.66 3.08
CA PHE A 30 5.97 10.75 3.61
C PHE A 30 5.29 9.68 4.44
N TRP A 31 5.58 8.41 4.18
CA TRP A 31 5.05 7.28 4.95
C TRP A 31 6.18 6.50 5.59
N ASN A 32 6.00 6.07 6.84
CA ASN A 32 6.81 5.02 7.41
C ASN A 32 5.93 3.84 7.85
N ASP A 33 6.46 2.63 7.68
CA ASP A 33 5.79 1.40 8.04
C ASP A 33 6.78 0.46 8.73
N PHE A 34 6.42 -0.06 9.89
CA PHE A 34 7.18 -1.04 10.65
C PHE A 34 6.38 -2.34 10.73
N GLN A 35 6.98 -3.44 10.32
CA GLN A 35 6.37 -4.77 10.28
C GLN A 35 7.20 -5.73 11.13
N PHE A 36 6.58 -6.28 12.17
CA PHE A 36 7.21 -7.20 13.10
C PHE A 36 6.55 -8.58 12.98
N VAL A 37 7.18 -9.48 12.22
CA VAL A 37 6.63 -10.80 11.88
C VAL A 37 7.20 -11.88 12.80
N THR A 38 6.33 -12.69 13.39
CA THR A 38 6.71 -13.83 14.25
C THR A 38 6.06 -15.12 13.75
N PRO A 39 6.85 -16.18 13.48
CA PRO A 39 6.30 -17.52 13.27
C PRO A 39 5.65 -18.06 14.55
N ILE A 40 4.47 -18.68 14.43
CA ILE A 40 3.77 -19.30 15.55
C ILE A 40 4.04 -20.81 15.55
N LYS A 41 3.38 -21.54 14.63
CA LYS A 41 3.54 -22.99 14.47
C LYS A 41 3.09 -23.41 13.07
N GLY A 42 3.85 -24.31 12.46
CA GLY A 42 3.55 -24.84 11.13
C GLY A 42 3.51 -23.71 10.08
N LYS A 43 2.34 -23.50 9.47
CA LYS A 43 2.11 -22.52 8.41
C LYS A 43 1.62 -21.15 8.92
N TRP A 44 1.48 -21.00 10.23
CA TRP A 44 0.95 -19.79 10.85
C TRP A 44 2.05 -18.83 11.30
N SER A 45 1.79 -17.53 11.10
CA SER A 45 2.59 -16.43 11.64
C SER A 45 1.68 -15.25 12.00
N ASN A 46 2.10 -14.42 12.95
CA ASN A 46 1.48 -13.13 13.21
C ASN A 46 2.40 -11.99 12.79
N GLU A 47 1.82 -10.81 12.59
CA GLU A 47 2.57 -9.58 12.35
C GLU A 47 1.94 -8.44 13.14
N ILE A 48 2.79 -7.64 13.79
CA ILE A 48 2.40 -6.33 14.33
C ILE A 48 2.88 -5.30 13.32
N ASN A 49 1.96 -4.46 12.85
CA ASN A 49 2.23 -3.45 11.84
C ASN A 49 1.88 -2.07 12.40
N ILE A 50 2.85 -1.16 12.44
CA ILE A 50 2.68 0.20 12.95
C ILE A 50 3.23 1.16 11.91
N GLY A 51 2.50 2.22 11.61
CA GLY A 51 2.97 3.20 10.63
C GLY A 51 2.33 4.56 10.80
N GLN A 52 2.95 5.53 10.15
CA GLN A 52 2.53 6.92 10.17
C GLN A 52 2.62 7.51 8.77
N VAL A 53 1.68 8.40 8.48
CA VAL A 53 1.54 9.10 7.20
C VAL A 53 1.53 10.59 7.47
N TRP A 54 2.42 11.30 6.81
CA TRP A 54 2.40 12.75 6.74
C TRP A 54 2.00 13.21 5.34
N THR A 55 1.47 14.43 5.27
CA THR A 55 1.03 15.04 4.03
C THR A 55 1.33 16.52 4.01
N SER A 56 1.63 17.03 2.82
CA SER A 56 1.64 18.46 2.52
C SER A 56 0.22 19.00 2.39
N LEU A 57 0.11 20.34 2.40
CA LEU A 57 -1.12 21.05 2.08
C LEU A 57 -1.13 21.48 0.61
N SER A 58 -2.29 21.91 0.12
CA SER A 58 -2.41 22.41 -1.27
C SER A 58 -1.57 23.67 -1.43
N GLY A 59 -0.57 23.63 -2.32
CA GLY A 59 0.35 24.74 -2.55
C GLY A 59 1.55 24.79 -1.59
N ASP A 60 1.70 23.78 -0.73
CA ASP A 60 2.90 23.51 0.06
C ASP A 60 3.55 22.21 -0.42
N ASP A 61 4.87 22.22 -0.52
CA ASP A 61 5.67 21.10 -0.96
C ASP A 61 6.20 20.24 0.19
N ASP A 62 6.12 20.70 1.46
CA ASP A 62 6.61 19.95 2.62
C ASP A 62 5.78 18.68 2.89
N PRO A 63 6.31 17.47 2.64
CA PRO A 63 5.58 16.23 2.88
C PRO A 63 5.35 15.92 4.37
N PHE A 64 6.01 16.65 5.28
CA PHE A 64 5.91 16.47 6.72
C PHE A 64 4.98 17.49 7.42
N HIS A 65 4.33 18.37 6.66
CA HIS A 65 3.55 19.48 7.19
C HIS A 65 2.49 19.06 8.22
N SER A 66 1.73 18.00 7.93
CA SER A 66 0.68 17.50 8.82
C SER A 66 0.72 15.99 8.94
N ASN A 67 0.55 15.48 10.16
CA ASN A 67 0.28 14.06 10.38
C ASN A 67 -1.15 13.74 9.92
N ALA A 68 -1.28 12.94 8.87
CA ALA A 68 -2.56 12.56 8.31
C ALA A 68 -3.10 11.23 8.86
N GLN A 69 -2.22 10.33 9.31
CA GLN A 69 -2.66 9.06 9.88
C GLN A 69 -1.55 8.45 10.74
N LEU A 70 -1.93 7.91 11.89
CA LEU A 70 -1.14 6.98 12.69
C LEU A 70 -1.93 5.68 12.80
N TYR A 71 -1.32 4.53 12.57
CA TYR A 71 -2.01 3.25 12.67
C TYR A 71 -1.20 2.18 13.39
N ALA A 72 -1.93 1.27 14.03
CA ALA A 72 -1.42 0.04 14.60
C ALA A 72 -2.38 -1.10 14.27
N ARG A 73 -1.85 -2.20 13.72
CA ARG A 73 -2.59 -3.35 13.22
C ARG A 73 -1.95 -4.63 13.72
N VAL A 74 -2.80 -5.63 13.95
CA VAL A 74 -2.37 -7.00 14.21
C VAL A 74 -2.88 -7.87 13.07
N TRP A 75 -1.97 -8.61 12.48
CA TRP A 75 -2.24 -9.54 11.40
C TRP A 75 -2.05 -10.98 11.86
N LEU A 76 -2.86 -11.87 11.29
CA LEU A 76 -2.65 -13.31 11.31
C LEU A 76 -2.52 -13.80 9.87
N HIS A 77 -1.52 -14.65 9.62
CA HIS A 77 -1.23 -15.18 8.30
C HIS A 77 -1.18 -16.70 8.29
N TYR A 78 -1.69 -17.28 7.20
CA TYR A 78 -1.53 -18.68 6.86
C TYR A 78 -0.81 -18.83 5.52
N SER A 79 0.37 -19.44 5.53
CA SER A 79 1.25 -19.53 4.35
C SER A 79 1.30 -20.93 3.77
N LEU A 80 0.97 -21.04 2.49
CA LEU A 80 1.16 -22.21 1.62
C LEU A 80 2.34 -21.95 0.67
N SER A 81 2.72 -22.95 -0.13
CA SER A 81 3.89 -22.86 -1.04
C SER A 81 3.80 -21.69 -2.04
N LYS A 82 2.60 -21.42 -2.56
CA LYS A 82 2.33 -20.36 -3.54
C LYS A 82 1.25 -19.38 -3.13
N PHE A 83 0.66 -19.54 -1.94
CA PHE A 83 -0.48 -18.73 -1.50
C PHE A 83 -0.30 -18.29 -0.06
N LYS A 84 -0.66 -17.05 0.26
CA LYS A 84 -0.72 -16.54 1.64
C LYS A 84 -2.10 -15.96 1.87
N LEU A 85 -2.83 -16.51 2.84
CA LEU A 85 -4.06 -15.90 3.36
C LEU A 85 -3.69 -15.04 4.57
N SER A 86 -4.33 -13.89 4.72
CA SER A 86 -4.07 -12.97 5.81
C SER A 86 -5.35 -12.28 6.25
N VAL A 87 -5.48 -12.08 7.55
CA VAL A 87 -6.52 -11.25 8.14
C VAL A 87 -5.87 -10.24 9.07
N PHE A 88 -6.43 -9.04 9.16
CA PHE A 88 -6.02 -8.08 10.16
C PHE A 88 -7.20 -7.34 10.76
N THR A 89 -6.95 -6.79 11.94
CA THR A 89 -7.73 -5.71 12.51
C THR A 89 -6.77 -4.71 13.16
N GLY A 90 -7.18 -3.46 13.27
CA GLY A 90 -6.36 -2.42 13.85
C GLY A 90 -7.08 -1.09 13.97
N TYR A 91 -6.36 -0.14 14.53
CA TYR A 91 -6.84 1.21 14.78
C TYR A 91 -6.05 2.19 13.92
N ASN A 92 -6.75 3.08 13.22
CA ASN A 92 -6.16 4.24 12.57
C ASN A 92 -6.66 5.50 13.31
N HIS A 93 -5.73 6.29 13.82
CA HIS A 93 -5.98 7.65 14.24
C HIS A 93 -5.76 8.57 13.04
N ASN A 94 -6.83 9.18 12.53
CA ASN A 94 -6.78 10.14 11.44
C ASN A 94 -7.05 11.53 12.03
N PRO A 95 -6.04 12.40 12.23
CA PRO A 95 -6.28 13.76 12.71
C PRO A 95 -7.13 14.59 11.73
N GLU A 96 -7.86 15.59 12.22
CA GLU A 96 -8.57 16.51 11.33
C GLU A 96 -7.58 17.37 10.54
N ILE A 97 -7.75 17.44 9.21
CA ILE A 97 -7.00 18.35 8.33
C ILE A 97 -8.00 19.10 7.46
N LYS A 98 -8.55 20.20 8.01
CA LYS A 98 -9.63 20.99 7.38
C LYS A 98 -9.30 21.44 5.96
N LEU A 99 -8.06 21.86 5.73
CA LEU A 99 -7.60 22.35 4.42
C LEU A 99 -7.58 21.25 3.34
N MET A 100 -7.63 19.98 3.74
CA MET A 100 -7.71 18.82 2.85
C MET A 100 -9.08 18.15 2.88
N GLY A 101 -10.04 18.68 3.65
CA GLY A 101 -11.36 18.07 3.83
C GLY A 101 -11.31 16.71 4.55
N GLN A 102 -10.33 16.52 5.43
CA GLN A 102 -10.24 15.32 6.27
C GLN A 102 -10.92 15.60 7.61
N ASP A 103 -12.04 14.91 7.87
CA ASP A 103 -12.93 15.13 9.02
C ASP A 103 -12.34 14.66 10.37
N GLY A 104 -11.20 13.97 10.36
CA GLY A 104 -10.49 13.61 11.57
C GLY A 104 -11.10 12.48 12.39
N LEU A 105 -11.76 11.52 11.73
CA LEU A 105 -12.44 10.43 12.43
C LEU A 105 -11.49 9.27 12.74
N PRO A 106 -11.45 8.80 14.00
CA PRO A 106 -10.75 7.57 14.32
C PRO A 106 -11.50 6.37 13.74
N GLU A 107 -10.74 5.39 13.30
CA GLU A 107 -11.24 4.29 12.48
C GLU A 107 -10.74 2.96 13.04
N ILE A 108 -11.65 1.98 13.16
CA ILE A 108 -11.27 0.57 13.25
C ILE A 108 -11.26 0.03 11.83
N ARG A 109 -10.13 -0.51 11.40
CA ARG A 109 -9.99 -1.10 10.07
C ARG A 109 -9.66 -2.56 10.18
N SER A 110 -10.41 -3.37 9.45
CA SER A 110 -10.16 -4.81 9.31
C SER A 110 -9.99 -5.17 7.85
N ALA A 111 -9.32 -6.29 7.57
CA ALA A 111 -9.30 -6.81 6.20
C ALA A 111 -9.09 -8.32 6.13
N VAL A 112 -9.53 -8.88 5.02
CA VAL A 112 -9.17 -10.22 4.55
C VAL A 112 -8.40 -10.09 3.24
N GLN A 113 -7.31 -10.83 3.10
CA GLN A 113 -6.43 -10.76 1.95
C GLN A 113 -5.91 -12.13 1.52
N GLY A 114 -5.91 -12.37 0.21
CA GLY A 114 -5.15 -13.44 -0.43
C GLY A 114 -4.01 -12.89 -1.29
N ILE A 115 -2.84 -13.53 -1.23
CA ILE A 115 -1.72 -13.30 -2.14
C ILE A 115 -1.36 -14.61 -2.82
N TYR A 116 -1.23 -14.59 -4.15
CA TYR A 116 -0.66 -15.68 -4.93
C TYR A 116 0.72 -15.29 -5.47
N TYR A 117 1.70 -16.20 -5.38
CA TYR A 117 3.06 -15.99 -5.81
C TYR A 117 3.41 -16.80 -7.06
N PHE A 118 3.69 -16.10 -8.14
CA PHE A 118 4.35 -16.61 -9.35
C PHE A 118 5.87 -16.45 -9.18
N LYS A 119 6.47 -17.34 -8.39
CA LYS A 119 7.92 -17.30 -8.13
C LYS A 119 8.70 -17.86 -9.31
N LYS A 120 9.65 -17.09 -9.83
CA LYS A 120 10.65 -17.53 -10.81
C LYS A 120 11.96 -16.78 -10.56
N THR A 121 12.91 -17.43 -9.90
CA THR A 121 14.24 -16.88 -9.62
C THR A 121 14.87 -16.20 -10.86
N PRO A 122 15.41 -14.97 -10.74
CA PRO A 122 15.58 -14.14 -9.54
C PRO A 122 14.43 -13.17 -9.25
N PHE A 123 13.24 -13.38 -9.84
CA PHE A 123 12.09 -12.51 -9.66
C PHE A 123 10.90 -13.22 -8.98
N THR A 124 10.09 -12.45 -8.29
CA THR A 124 8.80 -12.88 -7.75
C THR A 124 7.75 -11.93 -8.29
N LEU A 125 6.82 -12.46 -9.06
CA LEU A 125 5.59 -11.77 -9.39
C LEU A 125 4.51 -12.25 -8.42
N SER A 126 3.72 -11.34 -7.87
CA SER A 126 2.61 -11.69 -6.99
C SER A 126 1.36 -10.92 -7.34
N GLY A 127 0.21 -11.60 -7.25
CA GLY A 127 -1.11 -11.01 -7.33
C GLY A 127 -1.75 -11.02 -5.95
N ARG A 128 -2.38 -9.93 -5.55
CA ARG A 128 -3.04 -9.76 -4.26
C ARG A 128 -4.46 -9.27 -4.46
N LEU A 129 -5.40 -9.82 -3.71
CA LEU A 129 -6.75 -9.29 -3.54
C LEU A 129 -7.02 -9.08 -2.06
N ARG A 130 -7.55 -7.91 -1.70
CA ARG A 130 -7.92 -7.57 -0.33
C ARG A 130 -9.30 -6.93 -0.29
N ILE A 131 -10.06 -7.30 0.71
CA ILE A 131 -11.32 -6.64 1.10
C ILE A 131 -11.07 -5.99 2.44
N GLU A 132 -11.28 -4.69 2.52
CA GLU A 132 -11.15 -3.89 3.74
C GLU A 132 -12.52 -3.46 4.22
N ASP A 133 -12.70 -3.53 5.53
CA ASP A 133 -13.81 -3.00 6.31
C ASP A 133 -13.29 -1.79 7.10
N HIS A 134 -13.97 -0.66 6.96
CA HIS A 134 -13.66 0.64 7.56
C HIS A 134 -14.84 1.02 8.44
N LEU A 135 -14.61 1.07 9.76
CA LEU A 135 -15.58 1.49 10.76
C LEU A 135 -15.16 2.84 11.33
N ASP A 136 -15.69 3.91 10.75
CA ASP A 136 -15.39 5.29 11.15
C ASP A 136 -16.28 5.69 12.33
N ARG A 137 -15.67 6.15 13.43
CA ARG A 137 -16.43 6.53 14.62
C ARG A 137 -16.83 8.00 14.57
N ARG A 138 -18.12 8.27 14.42
CA ARG A 138 -18.70 9.61 14.59
C ARG A 138 -19.15 9.85 16.04
N ILE A 139 -18.97 11.07 16.53
CA ILE A 139 -19.29 11.44 17.92
C ILE A 139 -20.77 11.22 18.25
N GLU A 140 -21.67 11.50 17.31
CA GLU A 140 -23.13 11.50 17.56
C GLU A 140 -23.89 10.31 16.97
N GLN A 141 -23.30 9.56 16.03
CA GLN A 141 -24.03 8.58 15.20
C GLN A 141 -23.53 7.13 15.35
N GLY A 142 -22.47 6.89 16.14
CA GLY A 142 -21.87 5.56 16.26
C GLY A 142 -20.83 5.29 15.17
N PHE A 143 -20.78 4.06 14.66
CA PHE A 143 -19.85 3.66 13.60
C PHE A 143 -20.53 3.69 12.23
N ASP A 144 -19.92 4.37 11.27
CA ASP A 144 -20.27 4.26 9.86
C ASP A 144 -19.43 3.15 9.23
N GLU A 145 -20.09 2.16 8.66
CA GLU A 145 -19.45 1.03 7.99
C GLU A 145 -19.29 1.31 6.49
N SER A 146 -18.09 1.06 5.98
CA SER A 146 -17.81 1.11 4.54
C SER A 146 -16.75 0.09 4.14
N PHE A 147 -16.82 -0.36 2.90
CA PHE A 147 -15.92 -1.38 2.38
C PHE A 147 -15.02 -0.81 1.28
N ARG A 148 -13.89 -1.46 1.06
CA ARG A 148 -13.04 -1.22 -0.11
C ARG A 148 -12.40 -2.49 -0.61
N VAL A 149 -12.48 -2.74 -1.92
CA VAL A 149 -11.75 -3.82 -2.57
C VAL A 149 -10.47 -3.27 -3.20
N ARG A 150 -9.37 -3.99 -3.01
CA ARG A 150 -8.04 -3.63 -3.48
C ARG A 150 -7.41 -4.81 -4.21
N SER A 151 -6.93 -4.60 -5.43
CA SER A 151 -6.18 -5.60 -6.18
C SER A 151 -4.81 -5.06 -6.54
N GLN A 152 -3.75 -5.87 -6.38
CA GLN A 152 -2.38 -5.44 -6.65
C GLN A 152 -1.64 -6.51 -7.45
N VAL A 153 -0.80 -6.05 -8.38
CA VAL A 153 0.27 -6.85 -8.98
C VAL A 153 1.60 -6.26 -8.54
N LYS A 154 2.44 -7.04 -7.86
CA LYS A 154 3.77 -6.62 -7.39
C LYS A 154 4.85 -7.51 -7.99
N LEU A 155 5.88 -6.89 -8.56
CA LEU A 155 7.11 -7.51 -9.01
C LEU A 155 8.23 -7.15 -8.03
N THR A 156 8.97 -8.16 -7.60
CA THR A 156 10.19 -8.00 -6.82
C THR A 156 11.32 -8.74 -7.51
N LYS A 157 12.48 -8.11 -7.68
CA LYS A 157 13.63 -8.70 -8.36
C LYS A 157 14.92 -8.40 -7.60
N THR A 158 15.68 -9.42 -7.25
CA THR A 158 17.01 -9.24 -6.69
C THR A 158 18.02 -8.85 -7.77
N LEU A 159 18.94 -7.95 -7.44
CA LEU A 159 19.96 -7.43 -8.36
C LEU A 159 21.28 -8.19 -8.26
N ASN A 160 21.65 -8.62 -7.05
CA ASN A 160 22.95 -9.21 -6.73
C ASN A 160 22.85 -10.62 -6.09
N ALA A 161 21.65 -11.19 -6.03
CA ALA A 161 21.38 -12.50 -5.42
C ALA A 161 20.28 -13.24 -6.18
N THR A 162 20.09 -14.53 -5.88
CA THR A 162 18.98 -15.34 -6.42
C THR A 162 17.69 -15.20 -5.61
N GLU A 163 17.81 -14.83 -4.35
CA GLU A 163 16.72 -14.63 -3.40
C GLU A 163 17.06 -13.49 -2.44
N ILE A 164 16.05 -12.93 -1.77
CA ILE A 164 16.27 -11.89 -0.77
C ILE A 164 16.86 -12.55 0.48
N ALA A 165 18.15 -12.37 0.66
CA ALA A 165 18.91 -12.81 1.83
C ALA A 165 19.87 -11.69 2.27
N LYS A 166 20.55 -11.86 3.40
CA LYS A 166 21.54 -10.90 3.90
C LYS A 166 22.48 -10.38 2.78
N GLY A 167 22.59 -9.07 2.65
CA GLY A 167 23.40 -8.38 1.66
C GLY A 167 22.72 -8.20 0.29
N SER A 168 21.49 -8.69 0.12
CA SER A 168 20.77 -8.57 -1.15
C SER A 168 20.22 -7.16 -1.34
N VAL A 169 20.45 -6.61 -2.53
CA VAL A 169 19.76 -5.42 -3.05
C VAL A 169 18.68 -5.90 -4.01
N TYR A 170 17.47 -5.36 -3.89
CA TYR A 170 16.35 -5.75 -4.74
C TYR A 170 15.53 -4.54 -5.17
N LEU A 171 14.83 -4.70 -6.29
CA LEU A 171 13.90 -3.72 -6.84
C LEU A 171 12.46 -4.16 -6.61
N VAL A 172 11.58 -3.17 -6.51
CA VAL A 172 10.14 -3.33 -6.38
C VAL A 172 9.44 -2.47 -7.43
N ALA A 173 8.41 -3.04 -8.03
CA ALA A 173 7.42 -2.29 -8.80
C ALA A 173 6.04 -2.90 -8.56
N SER A 174 5.01 -2.08 -8.40
CA SER A 174 3.64 -2.57 -8.31
C SER A 174 2.64 -1.59 -8.86
N GLU A 175 1.54 -2.12 -9.39
CA GLU A 175 0.32 -1.38 -9.66
C GLU A 175 -0.77 -1.92 -8.74
N GLU A 176 -1.50 -1.03 -8.11
CA GLU A 176 -2.63 -1.36 -7.24
C GLU A 176 -3.88 -0.58 -7.64
N VAL A 177 -5.02 -1.24 -7.73
CA VAL A 177 -6.31 -0.66 -8.07
C VAL A 177 -7.25 -0.78 -6.87
N PHE A 178 -8.03 0.28 -6.65
CA PHE A 178 -8.94 0.43 -5.53
C PHE A 178 -10.35 0.73 -6.05
N THR A 179 -11.35 0.09 -5.46
CA THR A 179 -12.73 0.58 -5.59
C THR A 179 -12.90 1.88 -4.80
N GLN A 180 -14.04 2.54 -4.96
CA GLN A 180 -14.46 3.53 -3.96
C GLN A 180 -14.54 2.87 -2.57
N THR A 181 -14.37 3.67 -1.52
CA THR A 181 -14.76 3.27 -0.17
C THR A 181 -16.24 3.60 0.02
N ALA A 182 -17.10 2.59 0.17
CA ALA A 182 -18.53 2.80 0.35
C ALA A 182 -19.22 1.55 0.94
N ALA A 183 -20.41 1.72 1.51
CA ALA A 183 -21.22 0.59 2.01
C ALA A 183 -21.73 -0.32 0.89
N ASP A 184 -21.89 0.22 -0.33
CA ASP A 184 -22.51 -0.44 -1.49
C ASP A 184 -21.49 -1.08 -2.46
N VAL A 185 -20.23 -1.23 -2.07
CA VAL A 185 -19.14 -1.66 -2.98
C VAL A 185 -19.40 -3.00 -3.65
N PHE A 186 -20.11 -3.93 -2.98
CA PHE A 186 -20.41 -5.25 -3.54
C PHE A 186 -21.62 -5.25 -4.49
N GLU A 187 -22.49 -4.26 -4.39
CA GLU A 187 -23.66 -4.10 -5.28
C GLU A 187 -23.31 -3.23 -6.49
N TYR A 188 -22.62 -2.11 -6.25
CA TYR A 188 -22.27 -1.10 -7.26
C TYR A 188 -20.78 -0.74 -7.19
N PRO A 189 -19.88 -1.64 -7.63
CA PRO A 189 -18.45 -1.37 -7.63
C PRO A 189 -18.12 -0.25 -8.64
N ARG A 190 -17.46 0.79 -8.15
CA ARG A 190 -16.93 1.90 -8.96
C ARG A 190 -15.42 1.95 -8.80
N PHE A 191 -14.74 2.46 -9.82
CA PHE A 191 -13.32 2.73 -9.70
C PHE A 191 -13.11 3.90 -8.72
N GLY A 192 -12.25 3.70 -7.73
CA GLY A 192 -11.88 4.74 -6.76
C GLY A 192 -10.56 5.42 -7.12
N SER A 193 -9.50 4.64 -7.22
CA SER A 193 -8.14 5.13 -7.50
C SER A 193 -7.23 4.01 -7.98
N ASN A 194 -6.05 4.38 -8.47
CA ASN A 194 -4.92 3.46 -8.63
C ASN A 194 -3.66 4.02 -7.95
N ARG A 195 -2.71 3.15 -7.68
CA ARG A 195 -1.40 3.46 -7.11
C ARG A 195 -0.32 2.75 -7.89
N LEU A 196 0.56 3.53 -8.49
CA LEU A 196 1.82 3.04 -9.05
C LEU A 196 2.93 3.19 -8.01
N THR A 197 3.68 2.13 -7.76
CA THR A 197 4.81 2.13 -6.82
C THR A 197 6.06 1.60 -7.50
N ILE A 198 7.19 2.26 -7.28
CA ILE A 198 8.52 1.79 -7.64
C ILE A 198 9.47 2.00 -6.47
N GLY A 199 10.43 1.12 -6.29
CA GLY A 199 11.35 1.24 -5.17
C GLY A 199 12.48 0.24 -5.19
N CYS A 200 13.27 0.30 -4.13
CA CYS A 200 14.35 -0.64 -3.89
C CYS A 200 14.46 -0.96 -2.40
N GLY A 201 15.03 -2.11 -2.10
CA GLY A 201 15.29 -2.50 -0.73
C GLY A 201 16.62 -3.20 -0.55
N TYR A 202 17.02 -3.27 0.71
CA TYR A 202 18.25 -3.89 1.16
C TYR A 202 17.98 -4.79 2.37
N ALA A 203 18.46 -6.03 2.30
CA ALA A 203 18.40 -6.97 3.40
C ALA A 203 19.67 -6.88 4.25
N PHE A 204 19.62 -6.15 5.36
CA PHE A 204 20.74 -6.01 6.30
C PHE A 204 21.10 -7.34 6.97
N THR A 205 20.08 -8.14 7.28
CA THR A 205 20.21 -9.51 7.76
C THR A 205 19.19 -10.41 7.07
N ASN A 206 19.15 -11.71 7.39
CA ASN A 206 18.08 -12.59 6.90
C ASN A 206 16.72 -12.27 7.53
N ASP A 207 16.71 -11.49 8.62
CA ASP A 207 15.53 -11.17 9.40
C ASP A 207 15.18 -9.68 9.39
N PHE A 208 16.03 -8.81 8.84
CA PHE A 208 15.83 -7.36 8.84
C PHE A 208 16.12 -6.78 7.48
N LEU A 209 15.10 -6.14 6.90
CA LEU A 209 15.17 -5.46 5.62
C LEU A 209 14.56 -4.06 5.71
N VAL A 210 15.04 -3.20 4.83
CA VAL A 210 14.48 -1.85 4.61
C VAL A 210 14.17 -1.70 3.12
N GLU A 211 12.98 -1.20 2.82
CA GLU A 211 12.49 -0.91 1.46
C GLU A 211 12.13 0.58 1.40
N MET A 212 12.66 1.29 0.42
CA MET A 212 12.30 2.67 0.11
C MET A 212 11.58 2.70 -1.22
N ASP A 213 10.38 3.27 -1.21
CA ASP A 213 9.51 3.34 -2.37
C ASP A 213 9.10 4.78 -2.67
N TYR A 214 8.90 5.05 -3.95
CA TYR A 214 8.07 6.15 -4.42
C TYR A 214 6.74 5.58 -4.90
N SER A 215 5.63 6.16 -4.42
CA SER A 215 4.28 5.82 -4.87
C SER A 215 3.55 7.05 -5.40
N ASN A 216 2.75 6.85 -6.44
CA ASN A 216 1.81 7.84 -6.94
C ASN A 216 0.38 7.32 -6.84
N ASP A 217 -0.42 7.92 -5.97
CA ASP A 217 -1.85 7.62 -5.86
C ASP A 217 -2.63 8.57 -6.73
N TYR A 218 -3.42 8.04 -7.65
CA TYR A 218 -4.21 8.83 -8.59
C TYR A 218 -5.70 8.59 -8.42
N TYR A 219 -6.45 9.68 -8.20
CA TYR A 219 -7.89 9.69 -8.02
C TYR A 219 -8.54 10.47 -9.18
N PRO A 220 -9.15 9.79 -10.17
CA PRO A 220 -9.71 10.45 -11.34
C PRO A 220 -11.06 11.14 -11.09
N ASN A 221 -11.79 10.74 -10.03
CA ASN A 221 -13.23 11.04 -9.89
C ASN A 221 -13.58 11.76 -8.58
N LYS A 222 -12.72 12.66 -8.10
CA LYS A 222 -13.15 13.67 -7.13
C LYS A 222 -13.52 14.95 -7.90
N ASN A 223 -14.16 15.92 -7.24
CA ASN A 223 -14.49 17.24 -7.83
C ASN A 223 -13.27 17.90 -8.53
N HIS A 224 -12.06 17.47 -8.17
CA HIS A 224 -10.78 17.74 -8.80
C HIS A 224 -10.04 16.42 -9.05
N GLN A 225 -9.21 16.36 -10.09
CA GLN A 225 -8.25 15.26 -10.22
C GLN A 225 -7.22 15.38 -9.10
N LEU A 226 -7.02 14.33 -8.32
CA LEU A 226 -6.11 14.36 -7.18
C LEU A 226 -4.96 13.38 -7.35
N SER A 227 -3.76 13.81 -7.01
CA SER A 227 -2.59 12.96 -6.97
C SER A 227 -1.81 13.11 -5.66
N TYR A 228 -1.34 12.00 -5.11
CA TYR A 228 -0.43 12.00 -3.96
C TYR A 228 0.90 11.39 -4.38
N HIS A 229 1.98 12.16 -4.20
CA HIS A 229 3.34 11.75 -4.45
C HIS A 229 3.98 11.38 -3.12
N THR A 230 4.21 10.09 -2.91
CA THR A 230 4.60 9.55 -1.61
C THR A 230 6.00 8.98 -1.67
N VAL A 231 6.86 9.40 -0.74
CA VAL A 231 8.06 8.64 -0.37
C VAL A 231 7.72 7.76 0.82
N GLN A 232 7.94 6.46 0.71
CA GLN A 232 7.64 5.48 1.75
C GLN A 232 8.90 4.74 2.19
N VAL A 233 9.07 4.57 3.49
CA VAL A 233 10.13 3.72 4.06
C VAL A 233 9.50 2.60 4.88
N ASN A 234 9.74 1.37 4.47
CA ASN A 234 9.25 0.17 5.14
C ASN A 234 10.40 -0.54 5.85
N PHE A 235 10.17 -0.92 7.09
CA PHE A 235 11.07 -1.71 7.92
C PHE A 235 10.39 -3.05 8.21
N SER A 236 10.97 -4.16 7.75
CA SER A 236 10.43 -5.49 8.05
C SER A 236 11.42 -6.28 8.89
N CYS A 237 10.94 -6.69 10.06
CA CYS A 237 11.64 -7.45 11.09
C CYS A 237 10.97 -8.82 11.25
N TYR A 238 11.56 -9.85 10.65
CA TYR A 238 11.16 -11.24 10.84
C TYR A 238 11.79 -11.82 12.11
N ASN A 239 11.12 -12.80 12.72
CA ASN A 239 11.58 -13.47 13.94
C ASN A 239 11.88 -12.50 15.10
N TRP A 240 11.17 -11.36 15.16
CA TRP A 240 11.57 -10.24 16.03
C TRP A 240 11.59 -10.60 17.52
N LEU A 241 10.63 -11.39 18.02
CA LEU A 241 10.61 -11.84 19.42
C LEU A 241 11.84 -12.69 19.77
N LYS A 242 12.25 -13.58 18.86
CA LYS A 242 13.45 -14.41 19.02
C LYS A 242 14.69 -13.51 19.07
N ASN A 243 14.77 -12.55 18.15
CA ASN A 243 15.90 -11.63 18.05
C ASN A 243 15.99 -10.69 19.27
N LEU A 244 14.85 -10.20 19.77
CA LEU A 244 14.77 -9.40 20.99
C LEU A 244 15.21 -10.21 22.22
N LYS A 245 14.67 -11.42 22.41
CA LYS A 245 15.06 -12.31 23.52
C LYS A 245 16.55 -12.60 23.50
N ASN A 246 17.12 -12.92 22.34
CA ASN A 246 18.55 -13.19 22.21
C ASN A 246 19.42 -11.97 22.51
N THR A 247 18.91 -10.76 22.29
CA THR A 247 19.64 -9.51 22.58
C THR A 247 19.58 -9.16 24.06
N LEU A 248 18.42 -9.35 24.70
CA LEU A 248 18.23 -9.06 26.13
C LEU A 248 18.89 -10.08 27.07
N LEU A 249 19.12 -11.31 26.60
CA LEU A 249 19.78 -12.38 27.37
C LEU A 249 21.29 -12.46 27.12
N ARG A 250 21.84 -11.52 26.34
CA ARG A 250 23.29 -11.31 26.22
C ARG A 250 23.73 -10.26 27.22
#